data_AF-A0A8S3ABV3-F1
#
_entry.id   AF-A0A8S3ABV3-F1
#
_cell.length_a   1.000
_cell.length_b   1.000
_cell.length_c   1.000
_cell.angle_alpha   90.00
_cell.angle_beta   90.00
_cell.angle_gamma   90.00
#
_symmetry.space_group_name_H-M   'P 1'
#
loop_
_entity.id
_entity.type
_entity.pdbx_description
1 polymer ?
#
loop_
_entity_poly.entity_id
_entity_poly.type
_entity_poly.pdbx_seq_one_letter_code
_entity_poly.pdbx_strand_id
1 'polypeptide(L)' 'DDGNNEKLALRYDLTVPFARYISQNKISAMKRYQIGKVYRRDNPKMTRGRYREFYQCDFDIAGCYDPMIPDAECIKIIVE' A
#
# COMPACT_ATOMS: atom_id res chain seq x y z
N ASP A 1 -27.88 -2.77 -11.89
CA ASP A 1 -28.29 -1.40 -11.54
C ASP A 1 -27.96 -1.12 -10.09
N ASP A 2 -26.76 -0.57 -9.83
CA ASP A 2 -26.41 -0.01 -8.52
C ASP A 2 -27.03 1.39 -8.39
N GLY A 3 -28.37 1.43 -8.25
CA GLY A 3 -29.12 2.66 -8.08
C GLY A 3 -28.52 3.54 -6.98
N ASN A 4 -28.14 4.77 -7.32
CA ASN A 4 -27.68 5.87 -6.45
C ASN A 4 -26.64 5.57 -5.35
N ASN A 5 -26.03 4.39 -5.30
CA ASN A 5 -25.00 4.04 -4.33
C ASN A 5 -23.61 4.47 -4.82
N GLU A 6 -22.71 4.74 -3.87
CA GLU A 6 -21.33 5.07 -4.20
C GLU A 6 -20.63 3.90 -4.91
N LYS A 7 -19.86 4.23 -5.96
CA LYS A 7 -19.05 3.25 -6.67
C LYS A 7 -17.82 2.91 -5.84
N LEU A 8 -17.80 1.71 -5.26
CA LEU A 8 -16.70 1.23 -4.42
C LEU A 8 -15.85 0.18 -5.14
N ALA A 9 -14.59 0.07 -4.72
CA ALA A 9 -13.66 -0.94 -5.17
C ALA A 9 -12.82 -1.49 -4.01
N LEU A 10 -12.46 -2.78 -4.09
CA LEU A 10 -11.46 -3.35 -3.19
C LEU A 10 -10.07 -2.81 -3.53
N ARG A 11 -9.26 -2.57 -2.51
CA ARG A 11 -7.90 -2.04 -2.66
C ARG A 11 -6.98 -3.02 -3.42
N TYR A 12 -6.26 -2.49 -4.40
CA TYR A 12 -5.29 -3.24 -5.21
C TYR A 12 -3.91 -3.36 -4.53
N ASP A 13 -3.58 -2.37 -3.70
CA ASP A 13 -2.38 -2.28 -2.87
C ASP A 13 -2.67 -1.60 -1.51
N LEU A 14 -1.64 -1.43 -0.67
CA LEU A 14 -1.71 -0.68 0.59
C LEU A 14 -1.19 0.77 0.45
N THR A 15 -0.42 1.09 -0.59
CA THR A 15 0.18 2.41 -0.81
C THR A 15 -0.85 3.49 -1.17
N VAL A 16 -1.81 3.21 -2.06
CA VAL A 16 -2.85 4.18 -2.44
C VAL A 16 -3.77 4.53 -1.26
N PRO A 17 -4.26 3.55 -0.47
CA PRO A 17 -4.97 3.84 0.78
C PRO A 17 -4.17 4.72 1.74
N PHE A 18 -2.85 4.57 1.80
CA PHE A 18 -1.98 5.39 2.63
C PHE A 18 -1.83 6.81 2.11
N ALA A 19 -1.60 7.02 0.82
CA ALA A 19 -1.58 8.35 0.22
C ALA A 19 -2.90 9.11 0.49
N ARG A 20 -4.03 8.41 0.36
CA ARG A 20 -5.35 8.95 0.74
C ARG A 20 -5.42 9.30 2.22
N TYR A 21 -4.94 8.45 3.12
CA TYR A 21 -4.94 8.71 4.56
C TYR A 21 -4.11 9.96 4.92
N ILE A 22 -2.89 10.08 4.37
CA ILE A 22 -2.02 11.24 4.56
C ILE A 22 -2.71 12.52 4.09
N SER A 23 -3.26 12.50 2.88
CA SER A 23 -3.93 13.66 2.28
C SER A 23 -5.19 14.07 3.06
N GLN A 24 -6.06 13.12 3.41
CA GLN A 24 -7.31 13.41 4.12
C GLN A 24 -7.07 14.00 5.52
N ASN A 25 -6.01 13.55 6.20
CA ASN A 25 -5.68 14.00 7.54
C ASN A 25 -4.66 15.16 7.57
N LYS A 26 -4.23 15.66 6.40
CA LYS A 26 -3.24 16.75 6.28
C LYS A 26 -1.94 16.47 7.05
N ILE A 27 -1.50 15.22 7.02
CA ILE A 27 -0.28 14.79 7.72
C ILE A 27 0.93 15.20 6.87
N SER A 28 1.89 15.91 7.46
CA SER A 28 3.09 16.39 6.76
C SER A 28 4.24 15.38 6.76
N ALA A 29 4.30 14.52 7.77
CA ALA A 29 5.30 13.45 7.87
C ALA A 29 4.75 12.26 8.66
N MET A 30 5.04 11.04 8.20
CA MET A 30 4.64 9.81 8.86
C MET A 30 5.55 8.66 8.45
N LYS A 31 5.94 7.83 9.41
CA LYS A 31 6.55 6.52 9.19
C LYS A 31 5.58 5.45 9.69
N ARG A 32 5.24 4.48 8.86
CA ARG A 32 4.28 3.43 9.22
C ARG A 32 4.63 2.08 8.60
N TYR A 33 4.13 1.02 9.22
CA TYR A 33 4.01 -0.30 8.58
C TYR A 33 2.53 -0.67 8.48
N GLN A 34 2.16 -1.48 7.49
CA GLN A 34 0.81 -2.02 7.34
C GLN A 34 0.87 -3.42 6.76
N ILE A 35 0.23 -4.37 7.45
CA ILE A 35 0.05 -5.75 6.96
C ILE A 35 -1.42 -5.95 6.69
N GLY A 36 -1.76 -6.35 5.47
CA GLY A 36 -3.17 -6.50 5.10
C GLY A 36 -3.36 -7.21 3.77
N LYS A 37 -4.57 -7.75 3.59
CA LYS A 37 -4.95 -8.38 2.33
C LYS A 37 -5.24 -7.36 1.24
N VAL A 38 -4.89 -7.68 0.01
CA VAL A 38 -5.18 -6.90 -1.20
C VAL A 38 -5.78 -7.77 -2.29
N TYR A 39 -6.47 -7.14 -3.23
CA TYR A 39 -7.33 -7.81 -4.20
C TYR A 39 -6.96 -7.41 -5.63
N ARG A 40 -6.52 -8.38 -6.42
CA ARG A 40 -6.08 -8.16 -7.81
C ARG A 40 -6.82 -9.10 -8.74
N ARG A 41 -7.56 -8.54 -9.71
CA ARG A 41 -8.27 -9.32 -10.74
C ARG A 41 -7.33 -9.73 -11.88
N ASP A 42 -6.16 -10.25 -11.52
CA ASP A 42 -5.24 -10.80 -12.51
C ASP A 42 -5.79 -12.13 -13.04
N ASN A 43 -5.40 -12.51 -14.26
CA ASN A 43 -5.64 -13.87 -14.77
C ASN A 43 -4.62 -14.81 -14.11
N PRO A 44 -5.03 -15.63 -13.12
CA PRO A 44 -4.10 -16.51 -12.46
C PRO A 44 -3.61 -17.52 -13.50
N LYS A 45 -2.31 -17.47 -13.85
CA LYS A 45 -1.68 -18.67 -14.41
C LYS A 45 -1.68 -19.66 -13.27
N MET A 46 -2.64 -20.59 -13.28
CA MET A 46 -2.93 -21.56 -12.21
C MET A 46 -1.68 -22.37 -11.79
N THR A 47 -0.60 -22.28 -12.56
CA THR A 47 0.69 -22.92 -12.32
C THR A 47 1.69 -22.15 -11.44
N ARG A 48 1.53 -20.86 -11.11
CA ARG A 48 2.51 -20.14 -10.23
C ARG A 48 1.94 -18.93 -9.47
N GLY A 49 1.76 -19.07 -8.16
CA GLY A 49 1.89 -18.02 -7.12
C GLY A 49 1.08 -16.72 -7.25
N ARG A 50 0.15 -16.61 -8.20
CA ARG A 50 -0.64 -15.40 -8.44
C ARG A 50 -2.09 -15.62 -8.05
N TYR A 51 -2.41 -15.25 -6.81
CA TYR A 51 -3.75 -15.31 -6.25
C TYR A 51 -4.49 -13.98 -6.48
N ARG A 52 -5.82 -14.04 -6.41
CA ARG A 52 -6.67 -12.83 -6.47
C ARG A 52 -6.79 -12.11 -5.14
N GLU A 53 -6.51 -12.80 -4.04
CA GLU A 53 -6.44 -12.27 -2.67
C GLU A 53 -5.14 -12.78 -2.04
N PHE A 54 -4.32 -11.87 -1.52
CA PHE A 54 -3.07 -12.22 -0.83
C PHE A 54 -2.66 -11.09 0.11
N TYR A 55 -1.72 -11.37 1.02
CA TYR A 55 -1.19 -10.37 1.96
C TYR A 55 -0.09 -9.53 1.33
N GLN A 56 -0.10 -8.24 1.63
CA GLN A 56 1.04 -7.33 1.51
C GLN A 56 1.51 -6.90 2.91
N CYS A 57 2.79 -6.59 3.00
CA CYS A 57 3.45 -6.05 4.19
C CYS A 57 4.26 -4.83 3.73
N ASP A 58 3.67 -3.66 3.86
CA ASP A 58 4.26 -2.40 3.40
C ASP A 58 4.87 -1.66 4.58
N PHE A 59 6.03 -1.04 4.36
CA PHE A 59 6.64 -0.06 5.23
C PHE A 59 6.90 1.21 4.41
N ASP A 60 6.45 2.36 4.91
CA ASP A 60 6.51 3.63 4.19
C ASP A 60 7.04 4.75 5.09
N ILE A 61 7.86 5.62 4.51
CA ILE A 61 8.30 6.89 5.10
C ILE A 61 7.81 8.01 4.19
N ALA A 62 6.91 8.86 4.71
CA ALA A 62 6.39 10.03 4.02
C ALA A 62 6.84 11.30 4.75
N GLY A 63 7.23 12.32 3.99
CA GLY A 63 7.67 13.63 4.51
C GLY A 63 8.93 14.13 3.81
N CYS A 64 9.34 15.36 4.14
CA CYS A 64 10.59 15.93 3.67
C CYS A 64 11.71 15.62 4.66
N TYR A 65 12.78 15.01 4.17
CA TYR A 65 13.98 14.65 4.93
C TYR A 65 15.22 15.05 4.14
N ASP A 66 16.38 15.00 4.80
CA ASP A 66 17.64 15.10 4.08
C ASP A 66 17.78 13.96 3.05
N PRO A 67 18.41 14.23 1.91
CA PRO A 67 18.50 13.27 0.83
C PRO A 67 19.04 11.91 1.29
N MET A 68 18.43 10.84 0.78
CA MET A 68 18.88 9.45 0.92
C MET A 68 18.80 8.83 2.32
N ILE A 69 18.55 9.60 3.39
CA ILE A 69 18.41 9.05 4.75
C ILE A 69 17.23 8.06 4.84
N PRO A 70 15.98 8.43 4.50
CA PRO A 70 14.86 7.49 4.57
C PRO A 70 14.99 6.35 3.56
N ASP A 71 15.57 6.61 2.38
CA ASP A 71 15.80 5.61 1.34
C ASP A 71 16.75 4.50 1.82
N ALA A 72 17.85 4.87 2.48
CA ALA A 72 18.80 3.93 3.06
C ALA A 72 18.17 3.11 4.19
N GLU A 73 17.32 3.72 5.02
CA GLU A 73 16.59 3.04 6.08
C GLU A 73 15.65 1.95 5.53
N CYS A 74 14.93 2.22 4.45
CA CYS A 74 14.09 1.22 3.79
C CYS A 74 14.88 -0.03 3.38
N ILE A 75 16.10 0.14 2.86
CA ILE A 75 16.97 -0.99 2.51
C ILE A 75 17.43 -1.72 3.77
N LYS A 76 17.80 -0.99 4.82
CA LYS A 76 18.24 -1.58 6.09
C LYS A 76 17.16 -2.47 6.70
N ILE A 77 15.90 -2.02 6.71
CA ILE A 77 14.76 -2.77 7.23
C ILE A 77 14.52 -4.07 6.45
N ILE A 78 14.80 -4.10 5.15
CA ILE A 78 14.65 -5.31 4.33
C ILE A 78 15.69 -6.38 4.70
N VAL A 79 16.86 -5.97 5.20
CA VAL A 79 18.02 -6.84 5.43
C VAL A 79 18.16 -7.28 6.89
N GLU A 80 17.49 -6.62 7.84
CA GLU A 80 17.43 -7.03 9.25
C GLU A 80 16.63 -8.32 9.46
#